data_AF-A0A6L8LN45-F1
#
_entry.id   AF-A0A6L8LN45-F1
#
_cell.length_a   1.000
_cell.length_b   1.000
_cell.length_c   1.000
_cell.angle_alpha   90.00
_cell.angle_beta   90.00
_cell.angle_gamma   90.00
#
_symmetry.space_group_name_H-M   'P 1'
#
loop_
_entity.id
_entity.type
_entity.pdbx_description
1 polymer ?
#
loop_
_entity_poly.entity_id
_entity_poly.type
_entity_poly.pdbx_seq_one_letter_code
_entity_poly.pdbx_strand_id
1 'polypeptide(L)'
;MPIEKTYFETKITVGELRQKLSRSELAALSVSSYCASDVNNFSKLTWLSNFEPSGSTAIDWMKYGQEVGLLRALTIRLFEFWRFIQRCKNQNGDVGEIACEVTTEFFWIEDSVGYDVASKIRDTATAHTSLKDAKQAADTLADELEITFLDTANRHNSFYSLGEEAFIFGQLSALIDDQHSVGDLIECWFGWAESVANVLTVFHVRLVERLVLNRFPECRPVELQIPFPENLVIDGSGPVQLPVYVENMKP
;
A
#
# COMPACT_ATOMS: atom_id res chain seq x y z
N MET A 1 0.73 -28.44 3.97
CA MET A 1 0.35 -29.13 2.70
C MET A 1 -0.19 -28.07 1.75
N PRO A 2 -0.23 -28.22 0.41
CA PRO A 2 -0.86 -27.19 -0.43
C PRO A 2 -2.33 -27.00 -0.03
N ILE A 3 -2.80 -25.75 0.07
CA ILE A 3 -4.21 -25.42 0.27
C ILE A 3 -4.85 -25.26 -1.11
N GLU A 4 -5.95 -25.97 -1.36
CA GLU A 4 -6.74 -25.78 -2.59
C GLU A 4 -7.46 -24.42 -2.54
N LYS A 5 -7.30 -23.63 -3.59
CA LYS A 5 -7.98 -22.34 -3.77
C LYS A 5 -8.79 -22.36 -5.06
N THR A 6 -10.07 -21.99 -4.95
CA THR A 6 -10.96 -21.80 -6.09
C THR A 6 -10.69 -20.47 -6.77
N TYR A 7 -10.45 -20.49 -8.08
CA TYR A 7 -10.35 -19.32 -8.94
C TYR A 7 -11.38 -19.40 -10.06
N PHE A 8 -11.77 -18.25 -10.62
CA PHE A 8 -12.61 -18.17 -11.81
C PHE A 8 -11.80 -17.53 -12.95
N GLU A 9 -11.48 -18.32 -13.97
CA GLU A 9 -10.67 -17.89 -15.11
C GLU A 9 -11.57 -17.43 -16.27
N THR A 10 -11.38 -16.18 -16.72
CA THR A 10 -11.99 -15.66 -17.95
C THR A 10 -10.90 -15.45 -18.99
N LYS A 11 -11.00 -16.13 -20.14
CA LYS A 11 -10.06 -15.97 -21.26
C LYS A 11 -10.65 -15.06 -22.32
N ILE A 12 -9.91 -14.01 -22.64
CA ILE A 12 -10.24 -13.07 -23.71
C ILE A 12 -8.96 -12.53 -24.33
N THR A 13 -8.95 -12.38 -25.65
CA THR A 13 -7.81 -11.80 -26.35
C THR A 13 -7.90 -10.28 -26.36
N VAL A 14 -6.74 -9.61 -26.44
CA VAL A 14 -6.69 -8.15 -26.63
C VAL A 14 -7.38 -7.72 -27.94
N GLY A 15 -7.39 -8.60 -28.95
CA GLY A 15 -8.11 -8.37 -30.20
C GLY A 15 -9.62 -8.26 -29.99
N GLU A 16 -10.20 -9.19 -29.24
CA GLU A 16 -11.63 -9.17 -28.88
C GLU A 16 -11.98 -7.96 -28.02
N LEU A 17 -11.15 -7.62 -27.02
CA LEU A 17 -11.34 -6.42 -26.21
C LEU A 17 -11.38 -5.15 -27.07
N ARG A 18 -10.46 -5.02 -28.03
CA ARG A 18 -10.41 -3.87 -28.96
C ARG A 18 -11.61 -3.75 -29.89
N GLN A 19 -12.39 -4.82 -30.10
CA GLN A 19 -13.60 -4.78 -30.93
C GLN A 19 -14.78 -4.12 -30.20
N LYS A 20 -14.88 -4.26 -28.89
CA LYS A 20 -16.04 -3.76 -28.10
C LYS A 20 -15.70 -2.65 -27.10
N LEU A 21 -14.41 -2.42 -26.80
CA LEU A 21 -13.98 -1.40 -25.85
C LEU A 21 -13.31 -0.22 -26.57
N SER A 22 -13.66 0.97 -26.12
CA SER A 22 -12.97 2.21 -26.49
C SER A 22 -11.54 2.23 -25.94
N ARG A 23 -10.71 3.13 -26.48
CA ARG A 23 -9.33 3.31 -26.00
C ARG A 23 -9.27 3.72 -24.53
N SER A 24 -10.20 4.54 -24.06
CA SER A 24 -10.26 4.97 -22.66
C SER A 24 -10.62 3.81 -21.74
N GLU A 25 -11.59 2.97 -22.11
CA GLU A 25 -11.96 1.76 -21.36
C GLU A 25 -10.80 0.77 -21.28
N LEU A 26 -10.13 0.50 -22.41
CA LEU A 26 -8.95 -0.35 -22.45
C LEU A 26 -7.82 0.19 -21.58
N ALA A 27 -7.58 1.50 -21.62
CA ALA A 27 -6.56 2.15 -20.80
C ALA A 27 -6.90 2.04 -19.31
N ALA A 28 -8.15 2.30 -18.94
CA ALA A 28 -8.59 2.20 -17.54
C ALA A 28 -8.52 0.77 -17.01
N LEU A 29 -8.95 -0.21 -17.80
CA LEU A 29 -8.81 -1.63 -17.45
C LEU A 29 -7.34 -2.02 -17.30
N SER A 30 -6.47 -1.60 -18.23
CA SER A 30 -5.03 -1.91 -18.17
C SER A 30 -4.34 -1.29 -16.96
N VAL A 31 -4.60 -0.01 -16.68
CA VAL A 31 -4.03 0.70 -15.52
C VAL A 31 -4.53 0.08 -14.21
N SER A 32 -5.84 -0.17 -14.08
CA SER A 32 -6.40 -0.79 -12.88
C SER A 32 -5.86 -2.21 -12.65
N SER A 33 -5.75 -3.05 -13.69
CA SER A 33 -5.13 -4.39 -13.58
C SER A 33 -3.67 -4.32 -13.15
N TYR A 34 -2.89 -3.39 -13.72
CA TYR A 34 -1.49 -3.20 -13.35
C TYR A 34 -1.37 -2.74 -11.89
N CYS A 35 -2.13 -1.71 -11.49
CA CYS A 35 -2.16 -1.23 -10.11
C CYS A 35 -2.59 -2.33 -9.14
N ALA A 36 -3.65 -3.10 -9.46
CA ALA A 36 -4.14 -4.17 -8.60
C ALA A 36 -3.08 -5.26 -8.39
N SER A 37 -2.35 -5.61 -9.45
CA SER A 37 -1.25 -6.57 -9.38
C SER A 37 -0.09 -6.05 -8.53
N ASP A 38 0.32 -4.79 -8.76
CA ASP A 38 1.46 -4.17 -8.05
C ASP A 38 1.15 -3.97 -6.57
N VAL A 39 -0.04 -3.44 -6.24
CA VAL A 39 -0.52 -3.29 -4.87
C VAL A 39 -0.61 -4.64 -4.17
N ASN A 40 -1.17 -5.67 -4.81
CA ASN A 40 -1.23 -7.01 -4.22
C ASN A 40 0.18 -7.58 -3.94
N ASN A 41 1.15 -7.33 -4.83
CA ASN A 41 2.54 -7.73 -4.59
C ASN A 41 3.15 -6.99 -3.40
N PHE A 42 2.99 -5.67 -3.32
CA PHE A 42 3.49 -4.88 -2.19
C PHE A 42 2.80 -5.25 -0.88
N SER A 43 1.48 -5.46 -0.86
CA SER A 43 0.75 -5.92 0.32
C SER A 43 1.23 -7.29 0.77
N LYS A 44 1.46 -8.23 -0.16
CA LYS A 44 2.06 -9.54 0.17
C LYS A 44 3.47 -9.43 0.72
N LEU A 45 4.32 -8.60 0.11
CA LEU A 45 5.68 -8.39 0.60
C LEU A 45 5.68 -7.75 1.99
N THR A 46 4.80 -6.77 2.22
CA THR A 46 4.62 -6.10 3.52
C THR A 46 4.13 -7.11 4.56
N TRP A 47 3.15 -7.95 4.22
CA TRP A 47 2.65 -9.01 5.09
C TRP A 47 3.70 -10.10 5.36
N LEU A 48 4.50 -10.49 4.36
CA LEU A 48 5.59 -11.45 4.53
C LEU A 48 6.77 -10.87 5.31
N SER A 49 6.88 -9.55 5.38
CA SER A 49 7.82 -8.86 6.28
C SER A 49 7.26 -8.67 7.68
N ASN A 50 6.01 -9.08 7.95
CA ASN A 50 5.38 -8.84 9.25
C ASN A 50 6.23 -9.45 10.37
N PHE A 51 6.55 -8.61 11.34
CA PHE A 51 7.70 -8.79 12.21
C PHE A 51 7.35 -9.64 13.45
N GLU A 52 8.17 -10.66 13.72
CA GLU A 52 8.31 -11.24 15.05
C GLU A 52 9.66 -10.81 15.66
N PRO A 53 9.67 -10.29 16.90
CA PRO A 53 10.89 -9.96 17.63
C PRO A 53 11.88 -11.12 17.64
N SER A 54 13.09 -10.87 17.15
CA SER A 54 14.15 -11.89 17.10
C SER A 54 14.98 -11.93 18.38
N GLY A 55 14.78 -10.98 19.29
CA GLY A 55 15.63 -10.77 20.47
C GLY A 55 16.98 -10.11 20.14
N SER A 56 17.19 -9.70 18.89
CA SER A 56 18.36 -8.97 18.42
C SER A 56 17.92 -7.61 17.88
N THR A 57 18.20 -6.55 18.62
CA THR A 57 17.85 -5.17 18.27
C THR A 57 18.29 -4.81 16.84
N ALA A 58 19.48 -5.25 16.42
CA ALA A 58 19.99 -5.01 15.07
C ALA A 58 19.15 -5.68 13.97
N ILE A 59 18.75 -6.94 14.19
CA ILE A 59 17.89 -7.68 13.25
C ILE A 59 16.50 -7.06 13.22
N ASP A 60 16.00 -6.65 14.37
CA ASP A 60 14.68 -6.08 14.52
C ASP A 60 14.57 -4.73 13.79
N TRP A 61 15.59 -3.88 13.92
CA TRP A 61 15.70 -2.64 13.14
C TRP A 61 15.77 -2.86 11.62
N MET A 62 16.52 -3.86 11.16
CA MET A 62 16.60 -4.16 9.72
C MET A 62 15.24 -4.62 9.18
N LYS A 63 14.52 -5.46 9.92
CA LYS A 63 13.17 -5.91 9.55
C LYS A 63 12.19 -4.74 9.51
N TYR A 64 12.25 -3.86 10.51
CA TYR A 64 11.42 -2.65 10.56
C TYR A 64 11.67 -1.73 9.36
N GLY A 65 12.94 -1.42 9.05
CA GLY A 65 13.28 -0.58 7.91
C GLY A 65 12.80 -1.18 6.57
N GLN A 66 12.84 -2.51 6.43
CA GLN A 66 12.28 -3.19 5.26
C GLN A 66 10.76 -2.99 5.17
N GLU A 67 10.04 -3.20 6.27
CA GLU A 67 8.59 -3.06 6.33
C GLU A 67 8.14 -1.64 6.00
N VAL A 68 8.75 -0.63 6.63
CA VAL A 68 8.43 0.78 6.34
C VAL A 68 8.82 1.17 4.92
N GLY A 69 9.94 0.66 4.40
CA GLY A 69 10.33 0.86 3.00
C GLY A 69 9.28 0.30 2.01
N LEU A 70 8.71 -0.87 2.30
CA LEU A 70 7.65 -1.48 1.50
C LEU A 70 6.33 -0.70 1.61
N LEU A 71 5.94 -0.28 2.82
CA LEU A 71 4.73 0.51 3.05
C LEU A 71 4.80 1.89 2.37
N ARG A 72 5.98 2.50 2.34
CA ARG A 72 6.26 3.74 1.58
C ARG A 72 6.07 3.55 0.08
N ALA A 73 6.65 2.49 -0.47
CA ALA A 73 6.50 2.17 -1.89
C ALA A 73 5.01 1.93 -2.25
N LEU A 74 4.29 1.18 -1.40
CA LEU A 74 2.85 0.95 -1.55
C LEU A 74 2.07 2.28 -1.51
N THR A 75 2.38 3.14 -0.55
CA THR A 75 1.72 4.45 -0.37
C THR A 75 1.81 5.32 -1.62
N ILE A 76 2.97 5.40 -2.27
CA ILE A 76 3.11 6.14 -3.55
C ILE A 76 2.15 5.58 -4.60
N ARG A 77 2.13 4.25 -4.76
CA ARG A 77 1.29 3.59 -5.77
C ARG A 77 -0.19 3.85 -5.53
N LEU A 78 -0.62 3.81 -4.27
CA LEU A 78 -2.01 4.07 -3.88
C LEU A 78 -2.40 5.54 -4.12
N PHE A 79 -1.51 6.50 -3.87
CA PHE A 79 -1.77 7.90 -4.22
C PHE A 79 -1.89 8.14 -5.72
N GLU A 80 -1.01 7.52 -6.52
CA GLU A 80 -1.10 7.63 -7.98
C GLU A 80 -2.37 6.98 -8.52
N PHE A 81 -2.77 5.84 -7.96
CA PHE A 81 -4.07 5.23 -8.27
C PHE A 81 -5.25 6.13 -7.87
N TRP A 82 -5.24 6.70 -6.67
CA TRP A 82 -6.30 7.60 -6.20
C TRP A 82 -6.41 8.85 -7.09
N ARG A 83 -5.30 9.44 -7.50
CA ARG A 83 -5.29 10.52 -8.50
C ARG A 83 -5.84 10.08 -9.85
N PHE A 84 -5.51 8.86 -10.28
CA PHE A 84 -6.02 8.28 -11.51
C PHE A 84 -7.55 8.12 -11.49
N ILE A 85 -8.13 7.55 -10.43
CA ILE A 85 -9.59 7.39 -10.34
C ILE A 85 -10.31 8.74 -10.27
N GLN A 86 -9.76 9.73 -9.58
CA GLN A 86 -10.31 11.10 -9.59
C GLN A 86 -10.34 11.72 -10.99
N ARG A 87 -9.34 11.43 -11.84
CA ARG A 87 -9.33 11.87 -13.26
C ARG A 87 -10.33 11.09 -14.10
N CYS A 88 -10.57 9.82 -13.80
CA CYS A 88 -11.54 8.98 -14.50
C CYS A 88 -12.98 9.49 -14.36
N LYS A 89 -13.33 10.22 -13.28
CA LYS A 89 -14.65 10.85 -13.09
C LYS A 89 -15.06 11.77 -14.25
N ASN A 90 -14.08 12.34 -14.97
CA ASN A 90 -14.32 13.22 -16.11
C ASN A 90 -14.40 12.47 -17.45
N GLN A 91 -14.30 11.13 -17.45
CA GLN A 91 -14.49 10.32 -18.65
C GLN A 91 -15.99 10.07 -18.90
N ASN A 92 -16.34 9.82 -20.16
CA ASN A 92 -17.71 9.42 -20.53
C ASN A 92 -17.88 7.89 -20.42
N GLY A 93 -19.13 7.45 -20.26
CA GLY A 93 -19.51 6.04 -20.22
C GLY A 93 -19.09 5.33 -18.93
N ASP A 94 -19.05 4.00 -18.99
CA ASP A 94 -18.86 3.12 -17.83
C ASP A 94 -17.67 3.51 -16.93
N VAL A 95 -16.55 3.95 -17.52
CA VAL A 95 -15.35 4.35 -16.74
C VAL A 95 -15.65 5.53 -15.83
N GLY A 96 -16.32 6.56 -16.35
CA GLY A 96 -16.67 7.75 -15.57
C GLY A 96 -17.73 7.46 -14.53
N GLU A 97 -18.75 6.68 -14.91
CA GLU A 97 -19.81 6.25 -14.01
C GLU A 97 -19.26 5.43 -12.83
N ILE A 98 -18.45 4.40 -13.10
CA ILE A 98 -17.81 3.59 -12.05
C ILE A 98 -16.91 4.45 -11.17
N ALA A 99 -16.11 5.35 -11.75
CA ALA A 99 -15.23 6.23 -10.98
C ALA A 99 -16.03 7.16 -10.04
N CYS A 100 -17.13 7.73 -10.51
CA CYS A 100 -18.03 8.54 -9.69
C CYS A 100 -18.67 7.73 -8.57
N GLU A 101 -19.20 6.53 -8.87
CA GLU A 101 -19.78 5.65 -7.85
C GLU A 101 -18.78 5.29 -6.76
N VAL A 102 -17.59 4.82 -7.14
CA VAL A 102 -16.56 4.37 -6.20
C VAL A 102 -16.01 5.56 -5.39
N THR A 103 -15.71 6.70 -6.03
CA THR A 103 -15.23 7.87 -5.26
C THR A 103 -16.29 8.47 -4.35
N THR A 104 -17.58 8.28 -4.65
CA THR A 104 -18.68 8.67 -3.76
C THR A 104 -18.80 7.71 -2.58
N GLU A 105 -18.66 6.40 -2.81
CA GLU A 105 -18.69 5.37 -1.76
C GLU A 105 -17.53 5.54 -0.75
N PHE A 106 -16.36 5.95 -1.26
CA PHE A 106 -15.13 6.12 -0.49
C PHE A 106 -14.72 7.59 -0.33
N PHE A 107 -15.69 8.51 -0.25
CA PHE A 107 -15.43 9.94 -0.15
C PHE A 107 -14.59 10.32 1.08
N TRP A 108 -14.72 9.55 2.16
CA TRP A 108 -14.07 9.76 3.45
C TRP A 108 -12.56 9.49 3.46
N ILE A 109 -12.00 8.92 2.37
CA ILE A 109 -10.57 8.55 2.34
C ILE A 109 -9.66 9.77 2.57
N GLU A 110 -9.99 10.92 1.98
CA GLU A 110 -9.20 12.14 2.12
C GLU A 110 -9.41 12.86 3.46
N ASP A 111 -10.48 12.52 4.18
CA ASP A 111 -10.83 13.11 5.48
C ASP A 111 -10.26 12.29 6.67
N SER A 112 -9.49 11.24 6.39
CA SER A 112 -8.96 10.33 7.42
C SER A 112 -7.59 10.78 7.93
N VAL A 113 -7.32 10.57 9.23
CA VAL A 113 -5.98 10.81 9.82
C VAL A 113 -4.89 10.05 9.06
N GLY A 114 -5.20 8.83 8.62
CA GLY A 114 -4.27 8.03 7.83
C GLY A 114 -3.89 8.66 6.49
N TYR A 115 -4.79 9.43 5.86
CA TYR A 115 -4.45 10.20 4.66
C TYR A 115 -3.44 11.30 4.94
N ASP A 116 -3.61 12.04 6.04
CA ASP A 116 -2.70 13.11 6.43
C ASP A 116 -1.30 12.56 6.70
N VAL A 117 -1.22 11.45 7.46
CA VAL A 117 0.03 10.74 7.72
C VAL A 117 0.67 10.26 6.41
N ALA A 118 -0.09 9.54 5.58
CA ALA A 118 0.40 8.99 4.32
C ALA A 118 0.88 10.10 3.35
N SER A 119 0.14 11.20 3.26
CA SER A 119 0.48 12.35 2.42
C SER A 119 1.77 13.02 2.91
N LYS A 120 1.91 13.21 4.23
CA LYS A 120 3.12 13.75 4.83
C LYS A 120 4.34 12.89 4.53
N ILE A 121 4.27 11.58 4.80
CA ILE A 121 5.36 10.62 4.55
C ILE A 121 5.70 10.52 3.05
N ARG A 122 4.69 10.57 2.17
CA ARG A 122 4.92 10.61 0.71
C ARG A 122 5.77 11.82 0.34
N ASP A 123 5.36 13.01 0.80
CA ASP A 123 5.95 14.27 0.37
C ASP A 123 7.35 14.50 0.94
N THR A 124 7.62 14.06 2.17
CA THR A 124 8.89 14.32 2.87
C THR A 124 9.88 13.15 2.86
N ALA A 125 9.40 11.92 2.98
CA ALA A 125 10.27 10.75 3.08
C ALA A 125 10.41 10.03 1.74
N THR A 126 9.36 10.02 0.91
CA THR A 126 9.27 9.06 -0.19
C THR A 126 9.54 9.65 -1.57
N ALA A 127 9.19 10.91 -1.80
CA ALA A 127 9.39 11.57 -3.10
C ALA A 127 10.52 12.61 -3.12
N HIS A 128 10.86 13.23 -1.99
CA HIS A 128 11.80 14.36 -1.94
C HIS A 128 12.73 14.31 -0.72
N THR A 129 14.04 14.06 -0.94
CA THR A 129 15.06 14.21 0.10
C THR A 129 15.54 15.67 0.15
N SER A 130 14.81 16.51 0.88
CA SER A 130 15.17 17.91 1.08
C SER A 130 16.10 18.07 2.28
N LEU A 131 17.25 18.73 2.08
CA LEU A 131 18.15 19.08 3.19
C LEU A 131 17.46 19.98 4.23
N LYS A 132 16.50 20.82 3.80
CA LYS A 132 15.72 21.65 4.71
C LYS A 132 14.85 20.77 5.62
N ASP A 133 14.17 19.80 5.04
CA ASP A 133 13.26 18.92 5.79
C ASP A 133 14.08 17.97 6.68
N ALA A 134 15.25 17.53 6.22
CA ALA A 134 16.22 16.77 7.03
C ALA A 134 16.69 17.54 8.27
N LYS A 135 16.95 18.85 8.13
CA LYS A 135 17.33 19.71 9.27
C LYS A 135 16.18 19.83 10.26
N GLN A 136 14.98 20.15 9.76
CA GLN A 136 13.80 20.26 10.61
C GLN A 136 13.48 18.94 11.33
N ALA A 137 13.62 17.81 10.65
CA ALA A 137 13.47 16.49 11.24
C ALA A 137 14.53 16.22 12.32
N ALA A 138 15.79 16.55 12.05
CA ALA A 138 16.87 16.37 13.02
C ALA A 138 16.62 17.16 14.32
N ASP A 139 16.02 18.35 14.22
CA ASP A 139 15.66 19.18 15.38
C ASP A 139 14.54 18.57 16.25
N THR A 140 13.82 17.55 15.74
CA THR A 140 12.75 16.84 16.48
C THR A 140 13.20 15.54 17.12
N LEU A 141 14.43 15.09 16.85
CA LEU A 141 14.98 13.88 17.45
C LEU A 141 15.37 14.16 18.90
N ALA A 142 15.14 13.18 19.78
CA ALA A 142 15.55 13.28 21.18
C ALA A 142 17.08 13.27 21.30
N ASP A 143 17.63 14.05 22.23
CA ASP A 143 19.07 14.15 22.46
C ASP A 143 19.67 12.80 22.93
N GLU A 144 18.86 12.00 23.62
CA GLU A 144 19.19 10.66 24.11
C GLU A 144 18.93 9.54 23.09
N LEU A 145 18.50 9.84 21.88
CA LEU A 145 18.21 8.84 20.85
C LEU A 145 19.48 8.08 20.45
N GLU A 146 19.48 6.76 20.66
CA GLU A 146 20.56 5.88 20.23
C GLU A 146 20.43 5.50 18.75
N ILE A 147 21.37 5.95 17.93
CA ILE A 147 21.42 5.66 16.50
C ILE A 147 22.41 4.53 16.22
N THR A 148 22.00 3.57 15.38
CA THR A 148 22.81 2.42 15.00
C THR A 148 23.27 2.52 13.54
N PHE A 149 24.58 2.32 13.32
CA PHE A 149 25.18 2.16 12.00
C PHE A 149 25.83 0.77 11.91
N LEU A 150 25.23 -0.12 11.14
CA LEU A 150 25.71 -1.48 10.91
C LEU A 150 26.34 -1.53 9.51
N ASP A 151 27.65 -1.71 9.43
CA ASP A 151 28.36 -1.89 8.17
C ASP A 151 28.77 -3.35 8.02
N THR A 152 28.71 -3.86 6.79
CA THR A 152 29.15 -5.23 6.48
C THR A 152 29.92 -5.26 5.17
N ALA A 153 30.78 -6.25 4.99
CA ALA A 153 31.50 -6.47 3.73
C ALA A 153 30.55 -6.60 2.53
N ASN A 154 29.32 -7.09 2.75
CA ASN A 154 28.23 -6.97 1.79
C ASN A 154 27.45 -5.68 2.07
N ARG A 155 27.78 -4.60 1.34
CA ARG A 155 27.16 -3.28 1.53
C ARG A 155 25.63 -3.28 1.43
N HIS A 156 25.03 -4.24 0.73
CA HIS A 156 23.57 -4.38 0.63
C HIS A 156 22.89 -4.85 1.93
N ASN A 157 23.67 -5.38 2.88
CA ASN A 157 23.21 -5.78 4.20
C ASN A 157 23.60 -4.76 5.28
N SER A 158 24.12 -3.60 4.89
CA SER A 158 24.40 -2.52 5.83
C SER A 158 23.12 -1.76 6.16
N PHE A 159 23.01 -1.26 7.38
CA PHE A 159 21.81 -0.60 7.88
C PHE A 159 22.17 0.65 8.69
N TYR A 160 21.42 1.72 8.49
CA TYR A 160 21.69 3.03 9.09
C TYR A 160 20.39 3.65 9.59
N SER A 161 20.16 3.63 10.91
CA SER A 161 18.85 3.98 11.47
C SER A 161 18.52 5.48 11.39
N LEU A 162 19.52 6.36 11.34
CA LEU A 162 19.32 7.82 11.37
C LEU A 162 18.37 8.33 10.27
N GLY A 163 18.44 7.73 9.08
CA GLY A 163 17.59 8.15 7.96
C GLY A 163 16.11 7.88 8.24
N GLU A 164 15.80 6.68 8.75
CA GLU A 164 14.42 6.31 9.07
C GLU A 164 13.90 7.10 10.28
N GLU A 165 14.74 7.31 11.30
CA GLU A 165 14.46 8.17 12.46
C GLU A 165 14.08 9.60 12.04
N ALA A 166 14.92 10.25 11.23
CA ALA A 166 14.64 11.61 10.82
C ALA A 166 13.42 11.71 9.88
N PHE A 167 13.37 10.88 8.84
CA PHE A 167 12.40 11.08 7.75
C PHE A 167 11.05 10.42 7.98
N ILE A 168 10.94 9.44 8.88
CA ILE A 168 9.65 8.85 9.24
C ILE A 168 9.27 9.27 10.63
N PHE A 169 10.04 8.88 11.65
CA PHE A 169 9.64 9.14 13.04
C PHE A 169 9.61 10.62 13.37
N GLY A 170 10.59 11.42 12.94
CA GLY A 170 10.55 12.87 13.11
C GLY A 170 9.32 13.52 12.44
N GLN A 171 8.84 12.94 11.33
CA GLN A 171 7.63 13.44 10.66
C GLN A 171 6.34 13.01 11.38
N LEU A 172 6.30 11.78 11.90
CA LEU A 172 5.20 11.28 12.72
C LEU A 172 5.13 12.03 14.06
N SER A 173 6.27 12.29 14.70
CA SER A 173 6.36 13.05 15.95
C SER A 173 5.82 14.47 15.80
N ALA A 174 5.98 15.08 14.62
CA ALA A 174 5.38 16.39 14.33
C ALA A 174 3.84 16.36 14.18
N LEU A 175 3.24 15.17 14.07
CA LEU A 175 1.79 14.95 13.97
C LEU A 175 1.18 14.40 15.28
N ILE A 176 2.00 14.10 16.29
CA ILE A 176 1.53 13.67 17.61
C ILE A 176 0.69 14.78 18.24
N ASP A 177 -0.45 14.39 18.78
CA ASP A 177 -1.32 15.24 19.59
C ASP A 177 -1.74 14.49 20.86
N ASP A 178 -2.62 15.08 21.65
CA ASP A 178 -3.13 14.46 22.89
C ASP A 178 -3.93 13.16 22.63
N GLN A 179 -4.27 12.85 21.37
CA GLN A 179 -5.13 11.73 20.98
C GLN A 179 -4.36 10.59 20.29
N HIS A 180 -3.20 10.86 19.70
CA HIS A 180 -2.47 9.89 18.88
C HIS A 180 -1.00 9.78 19.28
N SER A 181 -0.58 8.56 19.64
CA SER A 181 0.82 8.18 19.72
C SER A 181 1.43 7.89 18.34
N VAL A 182 2.75 7.75 18.26
CA VAL A 182 3.44 7.30 17.04
C VAL A 182 2.87 5.97 16.54
N GLY A 183 2.58 5.04 17.46
CA GLY A 183 1.96 3.76 17.14
C GLY A 183 0.60 3.92 16.47
N ASP A 184 -0.27 4.77 17.05
CA ASP A 184 -1.59 5.03 16.51
C ASP A 184 -1.51 5.67 15.10
N LEU A 185 -0.55 6.56 14.87
CA LEU A 185 -0.34 7.17 13.55
C LEU A 185 0.14 6.16 12.50
N ILE A 186 0.99 5.20 12.88
CA ILE A 186 1.41 4.09 12.01
C ILE A 186 0.21 3.20 11.67
N GLU A 187 -0.62 2.86 12.65
CA GLU A 187 -1.85 2.09 12.42
C GLU A 187 -2.81 2.83 11.49
N CYS A 188 -2.99 4.15 11.69
CA CYS A 188 -3.79 4.99 10.81
C CYS A 188 -3.25 4.97 9.37
N TRP A 189 -1.94 5.08 9.19
CA TRP A 189 -1.30 5.02 7.88
C TRP A 189 -1.55 3.67 7.18
N PHE A 190 -1.38 2.57 7.90
CA PHE A 190 -1.66 1.24 7.37
C PHE A 190 -3.13 1.06 7.01
N GLY A 191 -4.04 1.46 7.90
CA GLY A 191 -5.49 1.41 7.66
C GLY A 191 -5.92 2.25 6.45
N TRP A 192 -5.26 3.38 6.22
CA TRP A 192 -5.45 4.14 4.98
C TRP A 192 -4.97 3.38 3.75
N ALA A 193 -3.79 2.77 3.81
CA ALA A 193 -3.25 1.99 2.70
C ALA A 193 -4.16 0.79 2.33
N GLU A 194 -4.67 0.08 3.35
CA GLU A 194 -5.65 -0.99 3.17
C GLU A 194 -6.95 -0.46 2.55
N SER A 195 -7.46 0.66 3.05
CA SER A 195 -8.69 1.28 2.55
C SER A 195 -8.58 1.65 1.07
N VAL A 196 -7.48 2.30 0.65
CA VAL A 196 -7.26 2.65 -0.77
C VAL A 196 -7.00 1.42 -1.63
N ALA A 197 -6.34 0.39 -1.11
CA ALA A 197 -6.19 -0.90 -1.81
C ALA A 197 -7.55 -1.58 -2.03
N ASN A 198 -8.48 -1.46 -1.08
CA ASN A 198 -9.85 -1.93 -1.24
C ASN A 198 -10.59 -1.12 -2.32
N VAL A 199 -10.44 0.21 -2.36
CA VAL A 199 -10.98 1.04 -3.45
C VAL A 199 -10.52 0.56 -4.82
N LEU A 200 -9.22 0.30 -4.96
CA LEU A 200 -8.64 -0.25 -6.18
C LEU A 200 -9.28 -1.57 -6.57
N THR A 201 -9.48 -2.47 -5.61
CA THR A 201 -10.13 -3.75 -5.83
C THR A 201 -11.57 -3.55 -6.30
N VAL A 202 -12.37 -2.73 -5.62
CA VAL A 202 -13.76 -2.46 -5.99
C VAL A 202 -13.86 -1.81 -7.37
N PHE A 203 -13.03 -0.81 -7.65
CA PHE A 203 -12.98 -0.16 -8.96
C PHE A 203 -12.62 -1.14 -10.07
N HIS A 204 -11.60 -1.97 -9.86
CA HIS A 204 -11.16 -2.95 -10.84
C HIS A 204 -12.23 -4.03 -11.10
N VAL A 205 -12.85 -4.57 -10.04
CA VAL A 205 -13.91 -5.57 -10.17
C VAL A 205 -15.09 -5.01 -10.96
N ARG A 206 -15.53 -3.78 -10.67
CA ARG A 206 -16.62 -3.13 -11.43
C ARG A 206 -16.26 -2.89 -12.90
N LEU A 207 -15.00 -2.53 -13.18
CA LEU A 207 -14.52 -2.43 -14.57
C LEU A 207 -14.57 -3.79 -15.27
N VAL A 208 -14.09 -4.86 -14.64
CA VAL A 208 -14.12 -6.21 -15.21
C VAL A 208 -15.57 -6.66 -15.45
N GLU A 209 -16.45 -6.43 -14.49
CA GLU A 209 -17.87 -6.78 -14.60
C GLU A 209 -18.54 -6.05 -15.77
N ARG A 210 -18.47 -4.70 -15.81
CA ARG A 210 -19.17 -3.90 -16.84
C ARG A 210 -18.51 -3.99 -18.22
N LEU A 211 -17.19 -4.03 -18.30
CA LEU A 211 -16.47 -3.97 -19.58
C LEU A 211 -16.14 -5.34 -20.15
N VAL A 212 -15.96 -6.37 -19.31
CA VAL A 212 -15.61 -7.72 -19.76
C VAL A 212 -16.80 -8.65 -19.64
N LEU A 213 -17.28 -8.93 -18.44
CA LEU A 213 -18.29 -9.98 -18.22
C LEU A 213 -19.64 -9.65 -18.91
N ASN A 214 -20.09 -8.41 -18.81
CA ASN A 214 -21.37 -7.99 -19.40
C ASN A 214 -21.31 -7.84 -20.93
N ARG A 215 -20.15 -7.47 -21.49
CA ARG A 215 -19.98 -7.24 -22.93
C ARG A 215 -19.50 -8.47 -23.70
N PHE A 216 -18.94 -9.45 -23.01
CA PHE A 216 -18.46 -10.73 -23.58
C PHE A 216 -19.08 -11.92 -22.82
N PRO A 217 -20.42 -12.07 -22.82
CA PRO A 217 -21.10 -13.16 -22.11
C PRO A 217 -20.73 -14.56 -22.62
N GLU A 218 -20.16 -14.65 -23.83
CA GLU A 218 -19.55 -15.85 -24.40
C GLU A 218 -18.29 -16.31 -23.63
N CYS A 219 -17.57 -15.38 -23.00
CA CYS A 219 -16.35 -15.64 -22.21
C CYS A 219 -16.74 -16.02 -20.77
N ARG A 220 -17.47 -17.13 -20.60
CA ARG A 220 -17.90 -17.58 -19.26
C ARG A 220 -16.69 -17.89 -18.37
N PRO A 221 -16.68 -17.39 -17.11
CA PRO A 221 -15.64 -17.78 -16.16
C PRO A 221 -15.65 -19.29 -15.94
N VAL A 222 -14.48 -19.92 -16.02
CA VAL A 222 -14.28 -21.34 -15.74
C VAL A 222 -13.72 -21.48 -14.34
N GLU A 223 -14.34 -22.31 -13.51
CA GLU A 223 -13.82 -22.62 -12.18
C GLU A 223 -12.52 -23.43 -12.30
N LEU A 224 -11.48 -22.99 -11.61
CA LEU A 224 -10.20 -23.66 -11.49
C LEU A 224 -9.90 -23.94 -10.02
N GLN A 225 -9.47 -25.16 -9.73
CA GLN A 225 -8.90 -25.53 -8.44
C GLN A 225 -7.39 -25.52 -8.58
N ILE A 226 -6.73 -24.63 -7.83
CA ILE A 226 -5.28 -24.44 -7.91
C ILE A 226 -4.67 -24.80 -6.55
N PRO A 227 -3.73 -25.76 -6.50
CA PRO A 227 -2.97 -26.05 -5.29
C PRO A 227 -2.06 -24.87 -4.99
N PHE A 228 -2.32 -24.18 -3.88
CA PHE A 228 -1.57 -22.99 -3.47
C PHE A 228 -0.63 -23.34 -2.32
N PRO A 229 0.66 -22.93 -2.37
CA PRO A 229 1.57 -23.10 -1.24
C PRO A 229 1.04 -22.36 0.00
N GLU A 230 0.98 -23.03 1.16
CA GLU A 230 0.52 -22.44 2.43
C GLU A 230 1.21 -21.13 2.76
N ASN A 231 2.53 -21.04 2.50
CA ASN A 231 3.35 -19.86 2.76
C ASN A 231 3.07 -18.68 1.83
N LEU A 232 2.20 -18.84 0.83
CA LEU A 232 1.75 -17.77 -0.06
C LEU A 232 0.28 -17.41 0.17
N VAL A 233 -0.42 -18.09 1.10
CA VAL A 233 -1.79 -17.78 1.49
C VAL A 233 -1.73 -16.79 2.65
N ILE A 234 -2.10 -15.53 2.39
CA ILE A 234 -2.44 -14.60 3.46
C ILE A 234 -3.76 -15.11 4.06
N ASP A 235 -3.70 -15.67 5.27
CA ASP A 235 -4.88 -16.06 6.01
C ASP A 235 -5.51 -14.78 6.60
N GLY A 236 -6.58 -14.30 5.96
CA GLY A 236 -7.34 -13.12 6.42
C GLY A 236 -8.14 -13.35 7.71
N SER A 237 -7.95 -14.47 8.42
CA SER A 237 -8.62 -14.77 9.69
C SER A 237 -7.90 -14.22 10.92
N GLY A 238 -6.65 -13.77 10.79
CA GLY A 238 -5.93 -13.02 11.83
C GLY A 238 -6.02 -11.52 11.61
N PRO A 239 -6.10 -10.68 12.66
CA PRO A 239 -5.85 -9.26 12.49
C PRO A 239 -4.42 -9.10 11.95
N VAL A 240 -4.25 -8.36 10.85
CA VAL A 240 -2.93 -7.91 10.42
C VAL A 240 -2.49 -6.87 11.44
N GLN A 241 -1.83 -7.34 12.50
CA GLN A 241 -1.25 -6.47 13.51
C GLN A 241 0.15 -6.13 13.04
N LEU A 242 0.39 -4.83 12.81
CA LEU A 242 1.74 -4.32 12.86
C LEU A 242 2.22 -4.49 14.31
N PRO A 243 3.43 -5.01 14.55
CA PRO A 243 4.02 -4.97 15.87
C PRO A 243 4.39 -3.51 16.18
N VAL A 244 3.47 -2.82 16.86
CA VAL A 244 3.74 -1.51 17.46
C VAL A 244 4.70 -1.73 18.62
N TYR A 245 6.00 -1.45 18.41
CA TYR A 245 6.93 -1.23 19.50
C TYR A 245 7.13 0.27 19.69
N VAL A 246 6.42 0.84 20.66
CA VAL A 246 6.85 2.02 21.38
C VAL A 246 7.36 1.54 22.73
N GLU A 247 8.59 1.03 22.79
CA GLU A 247 9.27 0.82 24.07
C GLU A 247 10.35 1.90 24.25
N ASN A 248 10.14 2.74 25.27
CA ASN A 248 10.96 3.84 25.78
C ASN A 248 10.69 5.26 25.26
N MET A 249 9.42 5.69 25.29
CA MET A 249 9.16 7.09 25.67
C MET A 249 8.79 7.13 27.16
N LYS A 250 9.76 7.45 28.01
CA LYS A 250 9.48 8.01 29.34
C LYS A 250 9.85 9.50 29.32
N PRO A 251 9.08 10.34 30.04
CA PRO A 251 9.24 11.79 30.05
C PRO A 251 10.56 12.25 30.67
#